data_AF-A0AAU6HZ84-F1
#
_entry.id   AF-A0AAU6HZ84-F1
#
_cell.length_a   1.000
_cell.length_b   1.000
_cell.length_c   1.000
_cell.angle_alpha   90.00
_cell.angle_beta   90.00
_cell.angle_gamma   90.00
#
_symmetry.space_group_name_H-M   'P 1'
#
loop_
_entity.id
_entity.type
_entity.pdbx_description
1 polymer ?
#
loop_
_entity_poly.entity_id
_entity_poly.type
_entity_poly.pdbx_seq_one_letter_code
_entity_poly.pdbx_strand_id
1 'polypeptide(L)'
;MDSTATAPARLKSLAARRLGLAVAAVAMGAAATLVAAPSASAVGTSACNAGGAIGNWKTTVGNLNLRNGPGTNYYSKGQLTKGTVINMKCTWLRKDGQDYWYYGQVRTGAHKGVWGWISWKYAAVA
;
A
#
# COMPACT_ATOMS: atom_id res chain seq x y z
N MET A 1 -32.51 -24.68 -40.35
CA MET A 1 -31.92 -23.33 -40.18
C MET A 1 -32.09 -22.99 -38.69
N ASP A 2 -31.18 -23.18 -37.74
CA ASP A 2 -29.76 -23.54 -37.63
C ASP A 2 -29.59 -23.95 -36.14
N SER A 3 -29.25 -25.20 -35.77
CA SER A 3 -27.92 -25.69 -35.38
C SER A 3 -27.02 -24.71 -34.58
N THR A 4 -26.83 -24.91 -33.26
CA THR A 4 -25.56 -25.24 -32.56
C THR A 4 -25.42 -24.33 -31.31
N ALA A 5 -24.83 -24.64 -30.15
CA ALA A 5 -24.09 -25.80 -29.66
C ALA A 5 -24.22 -25.91 -28.12
N THR A 6 -24.15 -27.15 -27.64
CA THR A 6 -23.75 -27.59 -26.30
C THR A 6 -22.40 -27.00 -25.86
N ALA A 7 -22.28 -26.64 -24.57
CA ALA A 7 -20.98 -26.53 -23.90
C ALA A 7 -20.99 -27.35 -22.59
N PRO A 8 -19.95 -28.18 -22.31
CA PRO A 8 -19.93 -29.12 -21.20
C PRO A 8 -19.34 -28.54 -19.91
N ALA A 9 -19.66 -29.20 -18.80
CA ALA A 9 -19.03 -29.03 -17.50
C ALA A 9 -17.56 -29.51 -17.48
N ARG A 10 -16.67 -28.80 -16.78
CA ARG A 10 -15.60 -29.43 -15.99
C ARG A 10 -15.10 -28.54 -14.84
N LEU A 11 -14.80 -29.25 -13.76
CA LEU A 11 -14.66 -28.87 -12.37
C LEU A 11 -13.18 -28.65 -11.98
N LYS A 12 -12.98 -28.03 -10.80
CA LYS A 12 -11.84 -28.07 -9.85
C LYS A 12 -10.96 -26.80 -9.89
N SER A 13 -11.02 -25.97 -8.85
CA SER A 13 -10.18 -26.21 -7.67
C SER A 13 -10.90 -25.84 -6.36
N LEU A 14 -10.93 -26.81 -5.45
CA LEU A 14 -11.29 -26.69 -4.05
C LEU A 14 -10.09 -26.14 -3.25
N ALA A 15 -10.42 -25.67 -2.04
CA ALA A 15 -9.55 -25.29 -0.93
C ALA A 15 -9.06 -23.83 -0.97
N ALA A 16 -9.14 -23.06 0.12
CA ALA A 16 -9.39 -23.40 1.51
C ALA A 16 -10.24 -22.31 2.17
N ARG A 17 -11.33 -22.73 2.81
CA ARG A 17 -12.03 -21.93 3.81
C ARG A 17 -11.54 -22.41 5.16
N ARG A 18 -11.56 -21.50 6.15
CA ARG A 18 -11.42 -21.73 7.61
C ARG A 18 -9.95 -21.81 8.07
N LEU A 19 -9.55 -21.41 9.27
CA LEU A 19 -10.24 -21.17 10.55
C LEU A 19 -9.59 -19.98 11.27
N GLY A 20 -10.41 -19.26 12.04
CA GLY A 20 -9.89 -18.48 13.17
C GLY A 20 -9.52 -19.37 14.36
N LEU A 21 -8.70 -18.80 15.23
CA LEU A 21 -8.25 -19.22 16.57
C LEU A 21 -7.48 -20.54 16.70
N ALA A 22 -6.25 -20.42 17.22
CA ALA A 22 -5.73 -21.31 18.25
C ALA A 22 -4.70 -20.57 19.11
N VAL A 23 -4.95 -20.50 20.42
CA VAL A 23 -3.98 -20.19 21.47
C VAL A 23 -3.50 -21.53 22.02
N ALA A 24 -2.18 -21.76 22.18
CA ALA A 24 -1.62 -22.62 23.24
C ALA A 24 -0.07 -22.74 23.22
N ALA A 25 0.51 -22.47 24.38
CA ALA A 25 1.64 -23.13 25.09
C ALA A 25 3.08 -23.18 24.52
N VAL A 26 4.02 -23.02 25.46
CA VAL A 26 5.48 -22.81 25.35
C VAL A 26 6.28 -24.12 25.29
N ALA A 27 7.37 -24.17 24.52
CA ALA A 27 8.51 -25.08 24.74
C ALA A 27 9.84 -24.41 24.32
N MET A 28 10.86 -24.52 25.16
CA MET A 28 12.18 -23.88 25.04
C MET A 28 13.11 -24.61 24.06
N GLY A 29 13.78 -23.86 23.18
CA GLY A 29 14.85 -24.33 22.31
C GLY A 29 15.24 -23.25 21.31
N ALA A 30 16.52 -22.85 21.27
CA ALA A 30 17.01 -21.68 20.54
C ALA A 30 16.72 -21.75 19.02
N ALA A 31 15.62 -21.15 18.60
CA ALA A 31 15.34 -20.79 17.22
C ALA A 31 15.03 -19.30 17.24
N ALA A 32 15.80 -18.51 16.48
CA ALA A 32 15.60 -17.08 16.36
C ALA A 32 14.13 -16.81 16.02
N THR A 33 13.35 -16.42 17.03
CA THR A 33 12.00 -15.90 16.81
C THR A 33 12.22 -14.62 16.04
N LEU A 34 12.08 -14.69 14.71
CA LEU A 34 11.76 -13.54 13.90
C LEU A 34 10.46 -13.01 14.51
N VAL A 35 10.58 -12.12 15.49
CA VAL A 35 9.47 -11.28 15.92
C VAL A 35 9.08 -10.56 14.64
N ALA A 36 8.02 -11.05 14.00
CA ALA A 36 7.35 -10.32 12.96
C ALA A 36 6.92 -9.03 13.64
N ALA A 37 7.72 -7.97 13.44
CA ALA A 37 7.40 -6.66 13.95
C ALA A 37 5.94 -6.40 13.58
N PRO A 38 5.09 -5.96 14.52
CA PRO A 38 3.71 -5.65 14.20
C PRO A 38 3.79 -4.72 13.01
N SER A 39 3.31 -5.19 11.87
CA SER A 39 3.20 -4.37 10.68
C SER A 39 2.12 -3.37 11.06
N ALA A 40 2.53 -2.27 11.70
CA ALA A 40 1.65 -1.16 12.03
C ALA A 40 0.90 -0.88 10.74
N SER A 41 -0.40 -1.21 10.73
CA SER A 41 -1.08 -1.58 9.51
C SER A 41 -1.02 -0.39 8.56
N ALA A 42 -0.08 -0.45 7.61
CA ALA A 42 0.05 0.58 6.61
C ALA A 42 -1.24 0.46 5.81
N VAL A 43 -2.01 1.55 5.80
CA VAL A 43 -3.20 1.64 4.98
C VAL A 43 -2.69 1.58 3.56
N GLY A 44 -2.69 0.41 2.95
CA GLY A 44 -2.11 0.19 1.63
C GLY A 44 -3.06 0.64 0.54
N THR A 45 -3.11 -0.12 -0.54
CA THR A 45 -4.04 0.16 -1.64
C THR A 45 -5.51 0.03 -1.27
N SER A 46 -5.85 -0.49 -0.08
CA SER A 46 -7.23 -0.57 0.41
C SER A 46 -7.89 0.79 0.64
N ALA A 47 -7.11 1.86 0.81
CA ALA A 47 -7.64 3.23 0.82
C ALA A 47 -7.57 3.91 -0.55
N CYS A 48 -7.14 3.26 -1.62
CA CYS A 48 -7.28 3.87 -2.93
C CYS A 48 -8.77 4.03 -3.26
N ASN A 49 -9.20 5.25 -3.59
CA ASN A 49 -10.59 5.50 -4.03
C ASN A 49 -10.66 6.32 -5.33
N ALA A 50 -9.52 6.61 -5.96
CA ALA A 50 -9.46 7.04 -7.36
C ALA A 50 -8.18 6.58 -8.06
N GLY A 51 -8.30 6.39 -9.38
CA GLY A 51 -7.20 6.07 -10.29
C GLY A 51 -6.34 7.28 -10.68
N GLY A 52 -6.00 8.14 -9.71
CA GLY A 52 -5.28 9.40 -9.92
C GLY A 52 -3.80 9.26 -10.25
N ALA A 53 -2.90 9.77 -9.40
CA ALA A 53 -1.47 9.84 -9.70
C ALA A 53 -0.87 8.43 -9.94
N ILE A 54 -0.49 8.16 -11.20
CA ILE A 54 0.14 6.92 -11.63
C ILE A 54 1.47 7.29 -12.30
N GLY A 55 2.55 6.58 -11.96
CA GLY A 55 3.86 6.80 -12.56
C GLY A 55 4.85 7.52 -11.65
N ASN A 56 5.91 8.09 -12.22
CA ASN A 56 6.99 8.68 -11.44
C ASN A 56 6.73 10.15 -11.10
N TRP A 57 6.87 10.47 -9.82
CA TRP A 57 6.68 11.80 -9.27
C TRP A 57 7.90 12.16 -8.42
N LYS A 58 8.20 13.46 -8.30
CA LYS A 58 9.26 14.01 -7.47
C LYS A 58 8.68 14.86 -6.34
N THR A 59 9.28 14.76 -5.16
CA THR A 59 8.96 15.64 -4.03
C THR A 59 9.47 17.06 -4.29
N THR A 60 8.70 18.08 -3.89
CA THR A 60 9.06 19.48 -4.12
C THR A 60 9.70 20.16 -2.91
N VAL A 61 9.65 19.55 -1.72
CA VAL A 61 10.16 20.09 -0.45
C VAL A 61 11.09 19.10 0.27
N GLY A 62 11.93 19.61 1.19
CA GLY A 62 12.97 18.86 1.90
C GLY A 62 12.54 18.06 3.12
N ASN A 63 11.34 18.33 3.67
CA ASN A 63 10.85 17.74 4.93
C ASN A 63 9.46 17.13 4.74
N LEU A 64 9.25 16.42 3.63
CA LEU A 64 7.96 15.82 3.34
C LEU A 64 7.80 14.51 4.12
N ASN A 65 6.78 14.42 4.97
CA ASN A 65 6.51 13.19 5.72
C ASN A 65 5.98 12.08 4.78
N LEU A 66 6.63 10.92 4.82
CA LEU A 66 6.11 9.68 4.26
C LEU A 66 5.24 9.01 5.32
N ARG A 67 3.94 8.87 5.09
CA ARG A 67 3.00 8.41 6.11
C ARG A 67 2.49 6.99 5.87
N ASN A 68 2.03 6.33 6.93
CA ASN A 68 1.43 5.00 6.84
C ASN A 68 -0.05 5.01 6.44
N GLY A 69 -0.67 6.19 6.29
CA GLY A 69 -2.03 6.33 5.78
C GLY A 69 -2.30 7.73 5.22
N PRO A 70 -3.45 7.92 4.55
CA PRO A 70 -3.82 9.17 3.92
C PRO A 70 -4.35 10.16 4.98
N GLY A 71 -3.50 11.09 5.42
CA GLY A 71 -3.87 12.12 6.39
C GLY A 71 -2.72 12.51 7.31
N THR A 72 -2.82 13.68 7.94
CA THR A 72 -1.81 14.17 8.90
C THR A 72 -1.86 13.50 10.27
N ASN A 73 -2.95 12.79 10.58
CA ASN A 73 -3.12 12.03 11.83
C ASN A 73 -2.43 10.66 11.80
N TYR A 74 -1.98 10.19 10.63
CA TYR A 74 -1.25 8.94 10.47
C TYR A 74 0.22 9.11 10.82
N TYR A 75 0.88 8.15 11.48
CA TYR A 75 2.28 8.35 11.88
C TYR A 75 3.22 8.49 10.67
N SER A 76 4.32 9.22 10.88
CA SER A 76 5.38 9.40 9.88
C SER A 76 6.34 8.21 9.91
N LYS A 77 6.59 7.62 8.74
CA LYS A 77 7.59 6.58 8.49
C LYS A 77 8.97 7.17 8.22
N GLY A 78 9.08 8.50 8.12
CA GLY A 78 10.30 9.20 7.78
C GLY A 78 10.05 10.47 6.97
N GLN A 79 11.12 11.22 6.72
CA GLN A 79 11.08 12.45 5.92
C GLN A 79 11.79 12.25 4.58
N LEU A 80 11.13 12.67 3.51
CA LEU A 80 11.67 12.68 2.17
C LEU A 80 12.26 14.05 1.87
N THR A 81 13.46 14.04 1.30
CA THR A 81 14.14 15.24 0.81
C THR A 81 13.59 15.67 -0.55
N LYS A 82 13.86 16.90 -0.96
CA LYS A 82 13.44 17.46 -2.26
C LYS A 82 14.05 16.65 -3.41
N GLY A 83 13.26 16.39 -4.45
CA GLY A 83 13.70 15.61 -5.61
C GLY A 83 13.66 14.10 -5.42
N THR A 84 13.18 13.60 -4.27
CA THR A 84 12.95 12.17 -4.07
C THR A 84 11.93 11.67 -5.07
N VAL A 85 12.28 10.64 -5.85
CA VAL A 85 11.41 10.03 -6.86
C VAL A 85 10.56 8.96 -6.20
N ILE A 86 9.27 8.97 -6.49
CA ILE A 86 8.28 8.02 -5.98
C ILE A 86 7.45 7.52 -7.16
N ASN A 87 7.25 6.21 -7.24
CA ASN A 87 6.36 5.61 -8.21
C ASN A 87 4.96 5.50 -7.59
N MET A 88 4.09 6.43 -7.97
CA MET A 88 2.70 6.51 -7.51
C MET A 88 1.85 5.43 -8.16
N LYS A 89 0.94 4.86 -7.35
CA LYS A 89 0.03 3.78 -7.73
C LYS A 89 -1.43 4.17 -7.61
N CYS A 90 -1.78 5.07 -6.69
CA CYS A 90 -3.16 5.51 -6.56
C CYS A 90 -3.26 6.79 -5.74
N THR A 91 -4.48 7.32 -5.73
CA THR A 91 -4.86 8.45 -4.89
C THR A 91 -5.96 8.04 -3.90
N TRP A 92 -5.91 8.61 -2.71
CA TRP A 92 -7.05 8.73 -1.81
C TRP A 92 -7.54 10.17 -1.83
N LEU A 93 -8.83 10.34 -2.06
CA LEU A 93 -9.54 11.61 -2.02
C LEU A 93 -10.48 11.61 -0.84
N ARG A 94 -10.45 12.69 -0.08
CA ARG A 94 -11.48 12.97 0.90
C ARG A 94 -12.79 13.31 0.18
N LYS A 95 -13.93 12.97 0.80
CA LYS A 95 -15.27 13.16 0.21
C LYS A 95 -15.60 14.64 -0.08
N ASP A 96 -15.00 15.56 0.67
CA ASP A 96 -15.13 17.00 0.49
C ASP A 96 -14.23 17.57 -0.62
N GLY A 97 -13.37 16.74 -1.23
CA GLY A 97 -12.44 17.15 -2.27
C GLY A 97 -11.36 18.12 -1.81
N GLN A 98 -11.12 18.28 -0.50
CA GLN A 98 -10.09 19.23 -0.04
C GLN A 98 -8.74 18.57 0.21
N ASP A 99 -8.73 17.27 0.53
CA ASP A 99 -7.52 16.51 0.83
C ASP A 99 -7.32 15.37 -0.16
N TYR A 100 -6.14 15.34 -0.76
CA TYR A 100 -5.70 14.31 -1.69
C TYR A 100 -4.36 13.74 -1.22
N TRP A 101 -4.23 12.43 -1.25
CA TRP A 101 -3.01 11.75 -0.83
C TRP A 101 -2.59 10.77 -1.90
N TYR A 102 -1.29 10.77 -2.22
CA TYR A 102 -0.72 9.84 -3.19
C TYR A 102 -0.02 8.70 -2.49
N TYR A 103 -0.36 7.47 -2.89
CA TYR A 103 0.30 6.27 -2.42
C TYR A 103 1.29 5.77 -3.46
N GLY A 104 2.52 5.49 -3.02
CA GLY A 104 3.55 5.01 -3.91
C GLY A 104 4.75 4.42 -3.21
N GLN A 105 5.64 3.86 -4.02
CA GLN A 105 6.93 3.34 -3.58
C GLN A 105 8.02 4.36 -3.82
N VAL A 106 8.78 4.71 -2.78
CA VAL A 106 9.96 5.56 -2.90
C VAL A 106 11.03 4.84 -3.72
N ARG A 107 11.55 5.50 -4.76
CA ARG A 107 12.53 4.93 -5.71
C ARG A 107 13.96 5.43 -5.48
N THR A 108 14.13 6.60 -4.86
CA THR A 108 15.44 7.22 -4.59
C THR A 108 15.52 7.79 -3.16
N GLY A 109 16.72 8.16 -2.71
CA GLY A 109 16.94 8.74 -1.39
C GLY A 109 16.97 7.73 -0.24
N ALA A 110 17.03 8.25 0.99
CA ALA A 110 17.23 7.48 2.22
C ALA A 110 16.12 6.44 2.51
N HIS A 111 14.92 6.65 1.96
CA HIS A 111 13.76 5.79 2.17
C HIS A 111 13.43 4.91 0.94
N LYS A 112 14.40 4.65 0.05
CA LYS A 112 14.20 3.80 -1.14
C LYS A 112 13.60 2.43 -0.77
N GLY A 113 12.61 2.00 -1.54
CA GLY A 113 11.89 0.74 -1.35
C GLY A 113 10.70 0.83 -0.39
N VAL A 114 10.61 1.90 0.42
CA VAL A 114 9.53 2.09 1.37
C VAL A 114 8.26 2.56 0.65
N TRP A 115 7.14 1.93 0.96
CA TRP A 115 5.81 2.34 0.53
C TRP A 115 5.17 3.29 1.52
N GLY A 116 4.42 4.28 1.03
CA GLY A 116 3.64 5.15 1.91
C GLY A 116 2.88 6.23 1.18
N TRP A 117 2.26 7.09 1.98
CA TRP A 117 1.44 8.20 1.53
C TRP A 117 2.19 9.51 1.63
N ILE A 118 2.03 10.35 0.62
CA ILE A 118 2.47 11.74 0.67
C ILE A 118 1.33 12.67 0.28
N SER A 119 1.38 13.89 0.79
CA SER A 119 0.42 14.93 0.42
C SER A 119 0.65 15.36 -1.03
N TRP A 120 -0.44 15.43 -1.80
CA TRP A 120 -0.43 15.83 -3.21
C TRP A 120 0.24 17.19 -3.46
N LYS A 121 0.05 18.13 -2.53
CA LYS A 121 0.60 19.50 -2.56
C LYS A 121 2.11 19.55 -2.76
N TYR A 122 2.83 18.49 -2.38
CA TYR A 122 4.28 18.43 -2.40
C TYR A 122 4.85 17.42 -3.40
N ALA A 123 4.04 17.02 -4.37
CA ALA A 123 4.42 16.11 -5.44
C ALA A 123 4.23 16.77 -6.81
N ALA A 124 5.22 16.62 -7.69
CA ALA A 124 5.12 17.01 -9.09
C ALA A 124 5.50 15.83 -9.99
N VAL A 125 5.03 15.80 -11.24
CA VAL A 125 5.46 14.78 -12.22
C VAL A 125 6.98 14.87 -12.38
N ALA A 126 7.64 13.71 -12.33
CA ALA A 126 9.11 13.61 -12.36
C ALA A 126 9.67 14.06 -13.71
#